data_AF-A0A9K3Q4L2-F1
#
_entry.id   AF-A0A9K3Q4L2-F1
#
_cell.length_a   1.000
_cell.length_b   1.000
_cell.length_c   1.000
_cell.angle_alpha   90.00
_cell.angle_beta   90.00
_cell.angle_gamma   90.00
#
_symmetry.space_group_name_H-M   'P 1'
#
loop_
_entity.id
_entity.type
_entity.pdbx_description
1 polymer ?
#
loop_
_entity_poly.entity_id
_entity_poly.type
_entity_poly.pdbx_seq_one_letter_code
_entity_poly.pdbx_strand_id
1 'polypeptide(L)'
;MRSIALTFVSNGPRSFCFIRNHLPRDLNDWRCLENYVVTSGSTKLYLSTIPTAVDTGNNNITQQQQQQQQQQQQQQQKRLFSSTFSDTSSNVLPTSDVETWLDLALPEGRCVGVRATRGDESFPPDQGEYNEAEGMDDGEFMKLLSEDHWMRVCFHPEEIRYGATLRQSRTSFWLGRLALRIALDFPGYPILRDSFGRPQLSSSDLVGGDGAFTSMLGSISHKQDRGVALVSSTTISPASSDNDDNLILAGVGVDLELTSRPEGKPSIAKRVLTESERTTLGNLLGVSEEEEVLLRFSLKEAIYKAAHPILCQYVGFQEAEVTPKPDGTATCRWMLSNGSDERIAKLTAHWYRLPLPSGDGSAAASGYSDSGEFFLTTASVFTSITQRSL
;
A
#
# COMPACT_ATOMS: atom_id res chain seq x y z
N MET A 1 1.48 24.94 16.57
CA MET A 1 2.33 23.89 17.19
C MET A 1 1.59 23.32 18.37
N ARG A 2 1.35 22.00 18.42
CA ARG A 2 0.87 21.34 19.64
C ARG A 2 2.10 21.03 20.50
N SER A 3 2.17 21.61 21.69
CA SER A 3 3.21 21.28 22.67
C SER A 3 2.78 20.03 23.43
N ILE A 4 3.59 18.97 23.40
CA ILE A 4 3.38 17.78 24.23
C ILE A 4 4.16 17.98 25.53
N ALA A 5 3.47 17.92 26.66
CA ALA A 5 4.10 17.87 27.98
C ALA A 5 4.23 16.42 28.41
N LEU A 6 5.46 15.94 28.59
CA LEU A 6 5.75 14.64 29.20
C LEU A 6 5.96 14.86 30.69
N THR A 7 5.08 14.31 31.53
CA THR A 7 5.25 14.35 32.99
C THR A 7 5.61 12.97 33.51
N PHE A 8 6.80 12.86 34.10
CA PHE A 8 7.28 11.64 34.72
C PHE A 8 7.02 11.69 36.22
N VAL A 9 6.26 10.72 36.75
CA VAL A 9 6.02 10.60 38.19
C VAL A 9 6.77 9.36 38.70
N SER A 10 7.84 9.60 39.47
CA SER A 10 8.61 8.55 40.13
C SER A 10 8.22 8.46 41.61
N ASN A 11 7.96 7.25 42.10
CA ASN A 11 7.68 6.96 43.51
C ASN A 11 8.91 6.46 44.29
N GLY A 12 10.13 6.58 43.74
CA GLY A 12 11.34 6.05 44.38
C GLY A 12 12.63 6.81 44.06
N PRO A 13 13.68 6.66 44.90
CA PRO A 13 14.92 7.43 44.81
C PRO A 13 15.86 7.03 43.64
N ARG A 14 15.49 6.04 42.81
CA ARG A 14 16.31 5.55 41.68
C ARG A 14 15.47 5.13 40.48
N SER A 15 14.71 6.07 39.92
CA SER A 15 14.00 5.84 38.66
C SER A 15 14.71 6.58 37.52
N PHE A 16 14.95 5.89 36.42
CA PHE A 16 15.51 6.46 35.21
C PHE A 16 14.50 6.28 34.08
N CYS A 17 14.38 7.30 33.24
CA CYS A 17 13.61 7.23 32.00
C CYS A 17 14.53 7.63 30.85
N PHE A 18 14.57 6.81 29.81
CA PHE A 18 15.33 7.09 28.61
C PHE A 18 14.37 7.21 27.45
N ILE A 19 14.46 8.31 26.70
CA ILE A 19 13.88 8.39 25.36
C ILE A 19 14.96 7.86 24.42
N ARG A 20 14.77 6.66 23.88
CA ARG A 20 15.72 6.10 22.90
C ARG A 20 15.40 6.67 21.51
N ASN A 21 16.41 7.25 20.87
CA ASN A 21 16.42 7.74 19.49
C ASN A 21 15.50 8.95 19.17
N HIS A 22 15.71 9.51 17.96
CA HIS A 22 15.00 10.68 17.44
C HIS A 22 13.49 10.45 17.42
N LEU A 23 12.74 11.35 18.07
CA LEU A 23 11.28 11.42 17.94
C LEU A 23 10.89 11.46 16.46
N PRO A 24 9.82 10.76 16.04
CA PRO A 24 9.32 10.88 14.68
C PRO A 24 9.05 12.34 14.34
N ARG A 25 9.32 12.75 13.10
CA ARG A 25 9.08 14.13 12.64
C ARG A 25 7.59 14.52 12.66
N ASP A 26 6.69 13.55 12.72
CA ASP A 26 5.25 13.75 12.80
C ASP A 26 4.68 13.06 14.04
N LEU A 27 4.24 13.87 15.02
CA LEU A 27 3.70 13.44 16.30
C LEU A 27 2.18 13.25 16.27
N ASN A 28 1.54 13.29 15.10
CA ASN A 28 0.09 13.16 14.99
C ASN A 28 -0.42 11.72 15.18
N ASP A 29 0.46 10.72 15.16
CA ASP A 29 0.10 9.32 15.45
C ASP A 29 0.52 8.92 16.88
N TRP A 30 -0.43 9.05 17.81
CA TRP A 30 -0.23 8.85 19.25
C TRP A 30 0.14 7.41 19.62
N ARG A 31 -0.24 6.42 18.81
CA ARG A 31 0.05 5.00 19.05
C ARG A 31 1.53 4.66 18.87
N CYS A 32 2.26 5.47 18.11
CA CYS A 32 3.70 5.28 17.94
C CYS A 32 4.47 5.58 19.22
N LEU A 33 4.03 6.55 20.05
CA LEU A 33 4.81 7.03 21.21
C LEU A 33 4.89 6.03 22.37
N GLU A 34 3.87 5.19 22.58
CA GLU A 34 3.88 4.18 23.64
C GLU A 34 5.02 3.17 23.46
N ASN A 35 5.43 2.91 22.22
CA ASN A 35 6.51 1.98 21.89
C ASN A 35 7.93 2.55 22.07
N TYR A 36 8.09 3.87 22.25
CA TYR A 36 9.42 4.50 22.38
C TYR A 36 9.85 4.80 23.82
N VAL A 37 8.95 4.66 24.79
CA VAL A 37 9.25 4.94 26.20
C VAL A 37 9.47 3.64 26.96
N VAL A 38 10.74 3.31 27.22
CA VAL A 38 11.10 2.19 28.09
C VAL A 38 11.21 2.69 29.53
N THR A 39 10.31 2.25 30.40
CA THR A 39 10.39 2.52 31.84
C THR A 39 11.03 1.33 32.57
N SER A 40 11.85 1.60 33.59
CA SER A 40 12.29 0.58 34.55
C SER A 40 11.80 0.95 35.95
N GLY A 41 11.19 -0.01 36.66
CA GLY A 41 10.64 0.19 38.01
C GLY A 41 9.21 0.74 38.03
N SER A 42 8.76 1.22 39.20
CA SER A 42 7.37 1.66 39.46
C SER A 42 7.05 3.07 38.94
N THR A 43 7.62 3.47 37.80
CA THR A 43 7.43 4.81 37.21
C THR A 43 6.21 4.80 36.29
N LYS A 44 5.25 5.69 36.54
CA LYS A 44 4.07 5.88 35.68
C LYS A 44 4.29 7.09 34.78
N LEU A 45 4.10 6.90 33.47
CA LEU A 45 4.08 7.98 32.50
C LEU A 45 2.66 8.54 32.41
N TYR A 46 2.51 9.85 32.58
CA TYR A 46 1.25 10.54 32.31
C TYR A 46 1.47 11.51 31.16
N LEU A 47 0.73 11.31 30.08
CA LEU A 47 0.67 12.20 28.93
C LEU A 47 -0.58 13.07 29.09
N SER A 48 -0.39 14.39 29.18
CA SER A 48 -1.50 15.35 29.20
C SER A 48 -1.31 16.40 28.12
N THR A 49 -2.34 16.65 27.32
CA THR A 49 -2.37 17.80 26.42
C THR A 49 -2.58 19.07 27.23
N ILE A 50 -1.73 20.09 27.03
CA ILE A 50 -1.97 21.42 27.59
C ILE A 50 -3.16 22.03 26.82
N PRO A 51 -4.29 22.35 27.48
CA PRO A 51 -5.39 23.02 26.80
C PRO A 51 -4.91 24.41 26.38
N THR A 52 -4.95 24.68 25.08
CA THR A 52 -4.93 26.07 24.61
C THR A 52 -6.32 26.63 24.88
N ALA A 53 -6.40 27.78 25.56
CA ALA A 53 -7.66 28.47 25.78
C ALA A 53 -8.23 28.88 24.41
N VAL A 54 -9.23 28.15 23.92
CA VAL A 54 -9.96 28.45 22.70
C VAL A 54 -11.28 29.08 23.11
N ASP A 55 -11.53 30.25 22.52
CA ASP A 55 -12.76 31.04 22.64
C ASP A 55 -13.96 30.19 22.17
N THR A 56 -14.93 29.96 23.06
CA THR A 56 -16.07 29.05 22.87
C THR A 56 -17.33 29.78 22.42
N GLY A 57 -17.19 30.66 21.42
CA GLY A 57 -18.32 31.32 20.75
C GLY A 57 -18.35 31.01 19.26
N ASN A 58 -19.41 30.35 18.78
CA ASN A 58 -19.83 30.17 17.37
C ASN A 58 -19.34 28.98 16.51
N ASN A 59 -18.54 28.02 16.99
CA ASN A 59 -18.03 26.94 16.12
C ASN A 59 -19.02 25.80 15.78
N ASN A 60 -20.14 25.65 16.48
CA ASN A 60 -21.04 24.50 16.30
C ASN A 60 -21.86 24.56 15.00
N ILE A 61 -22.24 25.75 14.52
CA ILE A 61 -23.05 25.90 13.30
C ILE A 61 -22.20 25.60 12.06
N THR A 62 -20.94 26.03 12.05
CA THR A 62 -20.03 25.82 10.91
C THR A 62 -19.63 24.35 10.75
N GLN A 63 -19.41 23.61 11.86
CA GLN A 63 -19.13 22.17 11.79
C GLN A 63 -20.31 21.37 11.27
N GLN A 64 -21.54 21.67 11.71
CA GLN A 64 -22.72 20.94 11.27
C GLN A 64 -23.00 21.18 9.78
N GLN A 65 -22.81 22.40 9.28
CA GLN A 65 -22.93 22.70 7.85
C GLN A 65 -21.86 22.00 6.99
N GLN A 66 -20.60 21.96 7.43
CA GLN A 66 -19.54 21.24 6.73
C GLN A 66 -19.82 19.73 6.64
N GLN A 67 -20.30 19.14 7.74
CA GLN A 67 -20.61 17.70 7.78
C GLN A 67 -21.80 17.35 6.88
N GLN A 68 -22.81 18.22 6.81
CA GLN A 68 -23.97 18.04 5.93
C GLN A 68 -23.59 18.18 4.44
N GLN A 69 -22.67 19.10 4.11
CA GLN A 69 -22.17 19.29 2.75
C GLN A 69 -21.32 18.10 2.27
N GLN A 70 -20.48 17.52 3.14
CA GLN A 70 -19.76 16.28 2.84
C GLN A 70 -20.70 15.09 2.59
N GLN A 71 -21.74 14.93 3.41
CA GLN A 71 -22.73 13.87 3.22
C GLN A 71 -23.48 14.00 1.88
N GLN A 72 -23.83 15.23 1.47
CA GLN A 72 -24.46 15.48 0.17
C GLN A 72 -23.53 15.15 -1.01
N GLN A 73 -22.24 15.51 -0.93
CA GLN A 73 -21.26 15.15 -1.95
C GLN A 73 -21.08 13.62 -2.06
N GLN A 74 -21.00 12.92 -0.93
CA GLN A 74 -20.93 11.45 -0.92
C GLN A 74 -22.20 10.80 -1.51
N GLN A 75 -23.39 11.35 -1.23
CA GLN A 75 -24.64 10.87 -1.81
C GLN A 75 -24.73 11.14 -3.32
N GLN A 76 -24.26 12.31 -3.80
CA GLN A 76 -24.21 12.62 -5.22
C GLN A 76 -23.22 11.72 -5.96
N GLN A 77 -22.04 11.47 -5.39
CA GLN A 77 -21.10 10.49 -5.93
C GLN A 77 -21.72 9.10 -5.96
N LYS A 78 -22.30 8.62 -4.85
CA LYS A 78 -23.01 7.33 -4.82
C LYS A 78 -24.10 7.23 -5.87
N ARG A 79 -24.84 8.32 -6.15
CA ARG A 79 -25.85 8.35 -7.22
C ARG A 79 -25.23 8.29 -8.60
N LEU A 80 -24.17 9.06 -8.88
CA LEU A 80 -23.44 9.02 -10.15
C LEU A 80 -22.84 7.64 -10.40
N PHE A 81 -22.26 7.01 -9.38
CA PHE A 81 -21.76 5.64 -9.47
C PHE A 81 -22.90 4.64 -9.65
N SER A 82 -23.97 4.73 -8.85
CA SER A 82 -25.10 3.81 -8.93
C SER A 82 -25.91 3.93 -10.23
N SER A 83 -26.03 5.12 -10.83
CA SER A 83 -26.76 5.31 -12.09
C SER A 83 -25.94 4.95 -13.32
N THR A 84 -24.61 4.95 -13.22
CA THR A 84 -23.72 4.63 -14.35
C THR A 84 -23.36 3.15 -14.41
N PHE A 85 -23.42 2.44 -13.27
CA PHE A 85 -22.93 1.05 -13.16
C PHE A 85 -24.00 -0.01 -12.84
N SER A 86 -25.30 0.32 -12.87
CA SER A 86 -26.33 -0.57 -12.30
C SER A 86 -26.80 -1.77 -13.12
N ASP A 87 -26.41 -2.01 -14.39
CA ASP A 87 -27.09 -3.09 -15.13
C ASP A 87 -26.28 -4.00 -16.08
N THR A 88 -24.94 -3.94 -16.12
CA THR A 88 -24.17 -5.02 -16.78
C THR A 88 -22.80 -5.19 -16.14
N SER A 89 -22.50 -6.43 -15.75
CA SER A 89 -21.30 -6.97 -15.11
C SER A 89 -20.00 -6.88 -15.92
N SER A 90 -19.81 -5.79 -16.66
CA SER A 90 -18.53 -5.41 -17.24
C SER A 90 -18.15 -4.10 -16.59
N ASN A 91 -17.19 -4.16 -15.66
CA ASN A 91 -16.47 -3.00 -15.13
C ASN A 91 -15.65 -2.38 -16.28
N VAL A 92 -16.35 -1.77 -17.24
CA VAL A 92 -15.73 -1.10 -18.37
C VAL A 92 -15.18 0.21 -17.84
N LEU A 93 -13.86 0.32 -17.82
CA LEU A 93 -13.20 1.59 -17.59
C LEU A 93 -13.75 2.61 -18.60
N PRO A 94 -14.08 3.83 -18.17
CA PRO A 94 -14.85 4.77 -18.97
C PRO A 94 -14.13 5.26 -20.25
N THR A 95 -12.86 4.93 -20.46
CA THR A 95 -12.07 5.42 -21.61
C THR A 95 -11.23 4.35 -22.26
N SER A 96 -10.91 4.60 -23.53
CA SER A 96 -9.95 3.84 -24.31
C SER A 96 -8.51 3.95 -23.81
N ASP A 97 -8.23 4.81 -22.83
CA ASP A 97 -6.87 5.23 -22.42
C ASP A 97 -6.27 4.32 -21.34
N VAL A 98 -7.10 3.54 -20.66
CA VAL A 98 -6.67 2.59 -19.63
C VAL A 98 -7.47 1.30 -19.77
N GLU A 99 -6.81 0.16 -19.65
CA GLU A 99 -7.48 -1.14 -19.65
C GLU A 99 -7.06 -2.00 -18.45
N THR A 100 -7.94 -2.91 -18.08
CA THR A 100 -7.63 -3.97 -17.11
C THR A 100 -7.03 -5.15 -17.89
N TRP A 101 -5.75 -5.42 -17.68
CA TRP A 101 -5.04 -6.53 -18.34
C TRP A 101 -4.94 -7.78 -17.47
N LEU A 102 -5.31 -7.66 -16.20
CA LEU A 102 -5.24 -8.73 -15.20
C LEU A 102 -6.36 -8.57 -14.16
N ASP A 103 -7.11 -9.63 -13.89
CA ASP A 103 -8.03 -9.73 -12.75
C ASP A 103 -8.04 -11.19 -12.27
N LEU A 104 -7.30 -11.47 -11.21
CA LEU A 104 -7.06 -12.83 -10.70
C LEU A 104 -7.60 -12.97 -9.28
N ALA A 105 -8.24 -14.10 -9.00
CA ALA A 105 -8.50 -14.57 -7.65
C ALA A 105 -7.31 -15.42 -7.19
N LEU A 106 -6.49 -14.88 -6.29
CA LEU A 106 -5.30 -15.52 -5.72
C LEU A 106 -5.59 -16.03 -4.30
N PRO A 107 -4.76 -16.96 -3.76
CA PRO A 107 -4.89 -17.40 -2.37
C PRO A 107 -4.88 -16.25 -1.35
N GLU A 108 -4.17 -15.16 -1.65
CA GLU A 108 -4.07 -13.98 -0.79
C GLU A 108 -5.25 -13.01 -0.94
N GLY A 109 -6.01 -13.08 -2.03
CA GLY A 109 -7.11 -12.15 -2.32
C GLY A 109 -7.27 -11.85 -3.81
N ARG A 110 -8.00 -10.78 -4.13
CA ARG A 110 -8.24 -10.33 -5.51
C ARG A 110 -7.08 -9.45 -5.98
N CYS A 111 -6.44 -9.82 -7.08
CA CYS A 111 -5.35 -9.07 -7.69
C CYS A 111 -5.78 -8.50 -9.04
N VAL A 112 -5.77 -7.18 -9.18
CA VAL A 112 -6.14 -6.46 -10.40
C VAL A 112 -4.92 -5.75 -10.96
N GLY A 113 -4.73 -5.81 -12.27
CA GLY A 113 -3.70 -5.07 -13.01
C GLY A 113 -4.32 -4.19 -14.09
N VAL A 114 -3.88 -2.94 -14.13
CA VAL A 114 -4.27 -1.96 -15.14
C VAL A 114 -3.04 -1.51 -15.93
N ARG A 115 -3.25 -1.15 -17.20
CA ARG A 115 -2.21 -0.57 -18.06
C ARG A 115 -2.74 0.64 -18.78
N ALA A 116 -1.88 1.64 -18.98
CA ALA A 116 -2.17 2.74 -19.88
C ALA A 116 -2.04 2.25 -21.33
N THR A 117 -3.03 2.56 -22.17
CA THR A 117 -3.02 2.17 -23.60
C THR A 117 -2.42 3.26 -24.47
N ARG A 118 -2.51 4.53 -24.04
CA ARG A 118 -1.98 5.71 -24.75
C ARG A 118 -0.88 6.39 -23.96
N GLY A 119 0.33 5.84 -24.00
CA GLY A 119 1.57 6.46 -23.52
C GLY A 119 1.45 7.38 -22.29
N ASP A 120 2.23 8.46 -22.28
CA ASP A 120 2.19 9.47 -21.21
C ASP A 120 1.04 10.48 -21.38
N GLU A 121 0.39 10.53 -22.56
CA GLU A 121 -0.71 11.46 -22.86
C GLU A 121 -1.97 11.17 -22.04
N SER A 122 -2.11 9.95 -21.51
CA SER A 122 -3.26 9.54 -20.69
C SER A 122 -3.29 10.20 -19.31
N PHE A 123 -2.17 10.79 -18.88
CA PHE A 123 -2.02 11.41 -17.57
C PHE A 123 -1.66 12.89 -17.70
N PRO A 124 -2.05 13.71 -16.73
CA PRO A 124 -1.60 15.09 -16.67
C PRO A 124 -0.07 15.14 -16.67
N PRO A 125 0.56 15.98 -17.51
CA PRO A 125 2.01 16.00 -17.69
C PRO A 125 2.72 16.20 -16.35
N ASP A 126 3.90 15.58 -16.20
CA ASP A 126 4.73 15.79 -15.01
C ASP A 126 5.12 17.28 -14.92
N GLN A 127 5.01 17.86 -13.72
CA GLN A 127 5.23 19.30 -13.50
C GLN A 127 6.65 19.78 -13.84
N GLY A 128 7.59 18.88 -14.14
CA GLY A 128 8.96 19.23 -14.54
C GLY A 128 9.06 20.05 -15.84
N GLU A 129 8.01 20.07 -16.66
CA GLU A 129 7.92 20.98 -17.82
C GLU A 129 7.47 22.40 -17.43
N TYR A 130 6.78 22.56 -16.30
CA TYR A 130 6.33 23.84 -15.78
C TYR A 130 7.23 24.28 -14.62
N ASN A 131 8.46 24.68 -14.95
CA ASN A 131 9.47 25.17 -13.99
C ASN A 131 9.06 26.44 -13.20
N GLU A 132 7.84 26.97 -13.40
CA GLU A 132 7.31 28.14 -12.69
C GLU A 132 6.09 27.84 -11.79
N ALA A 133 5.64 26.58 -11.69
CA ALA A 133 4.40 26.21 -10.98
C ALA A 133 4.55 26.03 -9.45
N GLU A 134 5.39 26.82 -8.77
CA GLU A 134 5.25 26.99 -7.33
C GLU A 134 4.03 27.88 -7.06
N GLY A 135 2.82 27.30 -7.13
CA GLY A 135 1.59 28.02 -6.80
C GLY A 135 0.35 27.70 -7.62
N MET A 136 0.33 26.62 -8.42
CA MET A 136 -0.91 26.21 -9.08
C MET A 136 -1.91 25.79 -8.01
N ASP A 137 -2.95 26.61 -7.82
CA ASP A 137 -4.03 26.36 -6.87
C ASP A 137 -4.76 25.05 -7.25
N ASP A 138 -5.25 24.31 -6.25
CA ASP A 138 -5.99 23.06 -6.43
C ASP A 138 -7.15 23.23 -7.43
N GLY A 139 -7.75 24.42 -7.46
CA GLY A 139 -8.80 24.80 -8.39
C GLY A 139 -8.34 24.87 -9.85
N GLU A 140 -7.09 25.24 -10.14
CA GLU A 140 -6.56 25.31 -11.49
C GLU A 140 -6.24 23.92 -12.04
N PHE A 141 -5.67 23.03 -11.22
CA PHE A 141 -5.43 21.65 -11.64
C PHE A 141 -6.74 20.92 -11.98
N MET A 142 -7.78 21.12 -11.16
CA MET A 142 -9.10 20.55 -11.46
C MET A 142 -9.65 21.10 -12.78
N LYS A 143 -9.46 22.39 -13.09
CA LYS A 143 -9.90 22.99 -14.37
C LYS A 143 -9.20 22.40 -15.59
N LEU A 144 -7.99 21.86 -15.46
CA LEU A 144 -7.30 21.19 -16.56
C LEU A 144 -7.95 19.86 -16.95
N LEU A 145 -8.53 19.16 -15.99
CA LEU A 145 -9.30 17.95 -16.26
C LEU A 145 -10.67 18.37 -16.79
N SER A 146 -10.99 17.99 -18.03
CA SER A 146 -12.35 18.12 -18.56
C SER A 146 -13.36 17.48 -17.60
N GLU A 147 -14.61 17.95 -17.61
CA GLU A 147 -15.63 17.40 -16.70
C GLU A 147 -15.83 15.89 -16.91
N ASP A 148 -15.65 15.43 -18.15
CA ASP A 148 -15.75 14.02 -18.56
C ASP A 148 -14.42 13.25 -18.46
N HIS A 149 -13.37 13.84 -17.89
CA HIS A 149 -12.08 13.15 -17.76
C HIS A 149 -12.21 11.93 -16.85
N TRP A 150 -11.74 10.77 -17.31
CA TRP A 150 -11.89 9.49 -16.59
C TRP A 150 -11.41 9.53 -15.15
N MET A 151 -10.35 10.31 -14.86
CA MET A 151 -9.87 10.49 -13.49
C MET A 151 -10.95 11.05 -12.54
N ARG A 152 -11.80 11.97 -12.99
CA ARG A 152 -12.91 12.51 -12.18
C ARG A 152 -13.99 11.47 -11.92
N VAL A 153 -14.14 10.50 -12.82
CA VAL A 153 -15.09 9.39 -12.70
C VAL A 153 -14.53 8.29 -11.80
N CYS A 154 -13.24 7.98 -11.93
CA CYS A 154 -12.64 6.83 -11.26
C CYS A 154 -12.08 7.14 -9.86
N PHE A 155 -11.64 8.37 -9.59
CA PHE A 155 -10.98 8.74 -8.33
C PHE A 155 -11.81 9.66 -7.46
N HIS A 156 -11.62 9.52 -6.14
CA HIS A 156 -12.14 10.49 -5.19
C HIS A 156 -11.45 11.86 -5.39
N PRO A 157 -12.15 12.99 -5.24
CA PRO A 157 -11.56 14.32 -5.41
C PRO A 157 -10.31 14.58 -4.56
N GLU A 158 -10.24 14.03 -3.35
CA GLU A 158 -9.04 14.16 -2.50
C GLU A 158 -7.84 13.37 -3.03
N GLU A 159 -8.04 12.24 -3.69
CA GLU A 159 -6.96 11.55 -4.41
C GLU A 159 -6.49 12.37 -5.59
N ILE A 160 -7.41 13.01 -6.33
CA ILE A 160 -7.09 13.88 -7.45
C ILE A 160 -6.21 15.04 -6.99
N ARG A 161 -6.65 15.77 -5.94
CA ARG A 161 -5.87 16.85 -5.33
C ARG A 161 -4.52 16.35 -4.84
N TYR A 162 -4.49 15.24 -4.12
CA TYR A 162 -3.25 14.68 -3.61
C TYR A 162 -2.27 14.31 -4.73
N GLY A 163 -2.72 13.58 -5.75
CA GLY A 163 -1.88 13.20 -6.88
C GLY A 163 -1.47 14.37 -7.79
N ALA A 164 -2.18 15.50 -7.72
CA ALA A 164 -1.77 16.76 -8.33
C ALA A 164 -0.48 17.32 -7.73
N THR A 165 -0.25 17.09 -6.44
CA THR A 165 0.92 17.58 -5.70
C THR A 165 2.19 16.73 -5.90
N LEU A 166 2.07 15.56 -6.53
CA LEU A 166 3.20 14.63 -6.70
C LEU A 166 4.09 15.09 -7.86
N ARG A 167 5.37 15.36 -7.54
CA ARG A 167 6.38 15.82 -8.51
C ARG A 167 6.95 14.71 -9.39
N GLN A 168 6.88 13.46 -8.93
CA GLN A 168 7.41 12.28 -9.60
C GLN A 168 6.39 11.16 -9.44
N SER A 169 6.43 10.18 -10.34
CA SER A 169 5.64 8.93 -10.19
C SER A 169 4.13 9.15 -10.26
N ARG A 170 3.66 10.12 -11.06
CA ARG A 170 2.21 10.38 -11.21
C ARG A 170 1.52 9.22 -11.91
N THR A 171 2.05 8.77 -13.05
CA THR A 171 1.52 7.61 -13.79
C THR A 171 1.42 6.38 -12.90
N SER A 172 2.48 6.06 -12.16
CA SER A 172 2.47 4.92 -11.25
C SER A 172 1.52 5.08 -10.07
N PHE A 173 1.40 6.30 -9.52
CA PHE A 173 0.41 6.61 -8.49
C PHE A 173 -1.02 6.34 -8.99
N TRP A 174 -1.37 6.85 -10.17
CA TRP A 174 -2.72 6.72 -10.72
C TRP A 174 -3.03 5.27 -11.09
N LEU A 175 -2.15 4.59 -11.82
CA LEU A 175 -2.38 3.21 -12.25
C LEU A 175 -2.51 2.27 -11.05
N GLY A 176 -1.60 2.38 -10.07
CA GLY A 176 -1.66 1.55 -8.87
C GLY A 176 -2.95 1.75 -8.07
N ARG A 177 -3.40 3.01 -7.91
CA ARG A 177 -4.66 3.30 -7.22
C ARG A 177 -5.89 2.93 -8.02
N LEU A 178 -5.86 3.07 -9.34
CA LEU A 178 -6.96 2.63 -10.19
C LEU A 178 -7.14 1.12 -10.07
N ALA A 179 -6.05 0.34 -10.16
CA ALA A 179 -6.10 -1.11 -9.90
C ALA A 179 -6.71 -1.42 -8.52
N LEU A 180 -6.29 -0.69 -7.49
CA LEU A 180 -6.82 -0.89 -6.13
C LEU A 180 -8.31 -0.54 -6.02
N ARG A 181 -8.75 0.52 -6.70
CA ARG A 181 -10.17 0.91 -6.75
C ARG A 181 -11.01 -0.13 -7.47
N ILE A 182 -10.57 -0.65 -8.61
CA ILE A 182 -11.27 -1.73 -9.31
C ILE A 182 -11.35 -2.99 -8.44
N ALA A 183 -10.25 -3.35 -7.77
CA ALA A 183 -10.22 -4.50 -6.86
C ALA A 183 -11.21 -4.36 -5.68
N LEU A 184 -11.40 -3.13 -5.18
CA LEU A 184 -12.35 -2.75 -4.12
C LEU A 184 -13.75 -2.38 -4.61
N ASP A 185 -14.04 -2.52 -5.90
CA ASP A 185 -15.31 -2.12 -6.52
C ASP A 185 -15.67 -0.62 -6.31
N PHE A 186 -14.72 0.25 -6.63
CA PHE A 186 -14.81 1.72 -6.59
C PHE A 186 -15.38 2.27 -5.28
N PRO A 187 -14.61 2.17 -4.16
CA PRO A 187 -15.07 2.67 -2.88
C PRO A 187 -15.32 4.19 -2.93
N GLY A 188 -16.38 4.62 -2.24
CA GLY A 188 -16.78 6.03 -2.12
C GLY A 188 -15.93 6.86 -1.15
N TYR A 189 -14.83 6.31 -0.63
CA TYR A 189 -13.88 7.01 0.24
C TYR A 189 -12.54 7.23 -0.49
N PRO A 190 -11.75 8.24 -0.07
CA PRO A 190 -10.41 8.44 -0.62
C PRO A 190 -9.47 7.33 -0.20
N ILE A 191 -8.72 6.79 -1.15
CA ILE A 191 -7.57 5.95 -0.86
C ILE A 191 -6.36 6.88 -0.87
N LEU A 192 -5.85 7.27 0.29
CA LEU A 192 -4.62 8.07 0.41
C LEU A 192 -3.44 7.19 0.78
N ARG A 193 -2.27 7.79 1.04
CA ARG A 193 -1.11 7.07 1.59
C ARG A 193 -0.89 7.51 3.03
N ASP A 194 -0.47 6.59 3.88
CA ASP A 194 -0.06 6.92 5.24
C ASP A 194 1.39 7.45 5.30
N SER A 195 1.89 7.65 6.53
CA SER A 195 3.26 8.13 6.79
C SER A 195 4.36 7.19 6.29
N PHE A 196 4.05 5.92 6.02
CA PHE A 196 4.96 4.93 5.45
C PHE A 196 4.74 4.70 3.95
N GLY A 197 3.81 5.43 3.34
CA GLY A 197 3.48 5.32 1.93
C GLY A 197 2.51 4.18 1.57
N ARG A 198 1.92 3.50 2.56
CA ARG A 198 0.96 2.40 2.34
C ARG A 198 -0.42 2.96 1.98
N PRO A 199 -1.23 2.26 1.16
CA PRO A 199 -2.60 2.68 0.90
C PRO A 199 -3.43 2.65 2.20
N GLN A 200 -4.15 3.74 2.48
CA GLN A 200 -5.10 3.80 3.60
C GLN A 200 -6.46 3.29 3.12
N LEU A 201 -6.89 2.16 3.67
CA LEU A 201 -8.21 1.58 3.41
C LEU A 201 -9.15 1.83 4.60
N SER A 202 -10.41 2.15 4.29
CA SER A 202 -11.43 2.30 5.33
C SER A 202 -11.71 0.95 5.97
N SER A 203 -11.64 0.90 7.29
CA SER A 203 -12.04 -0.26 8.10
C SER A 203 -13.43 -0.07 8.71
N SER A 204 -14.07 1.08 8.51
CA SER A 204 -15.23 1.50 9.31
C SER A 204 -16.58 1.02 8.80
N ASP A 205 -16.65 0.44 7.59
CA ASP A 205 -17.94 0.39 6.89
C ASP A 205 -18.64 -0.99 6.92
N LEU A 206 -18.04 -1.99 7.58
CA LEU A 206 -18.58 -3.35 7.63
C LEU A 206 -18.55 -3.91 9.06
N VAL A 207 -19.28 -3.26 9.97
CA VAL A 207 -19.76 -3.95 11.17
C VAL A 207 -20.95 -4.80 10.73
N GLY A 208 -20.76 -6.10 10.63
CA GLY A 208 -21.87 -7.03 10.44
C GLY A 208 -22.87 -6.87 11.58
N GLY A 209 -24.16 -7.12 11.33
CA GLY A 209 -25.20 -7.06 12.38
C GLY A 209 -24.96 -8.02 13.56
N ASP A 210 -24.02 -8.96 13.41
CA ASP A 210 -23.54 -9.92 14.39
C ASP A 210 -22.31 -9.43 15.19
N GLY A 211 -21.83 -8.21 14.96
CA GLY A 211 -20.63 -7.67 15.57
C GLY A 211 -19.32 -8.17 14.93
N ALA A 212 -19.39 -8.87 13.79
CA ALA A 212 -18.19 -9.21 13.02
C ALA A 212 -17.54 -7.95 12.44
N PHE A 213 -16.22 -7.91 12.51
CA PHE A 213 -15.42 -6.81 11.95
C PHE A 213 -14.67 -7.30 10.72
N THR A 214 -14.91 -6.65 9.57
CA THR A 214 -14.16 -6.92 8.35
C THR A 214 -13.03 -5.92 8.18
N SER A 215 -11.79 -6.40 8.19
CA SER A 215 -10.62 -5.60 7.89
C SER A 215 -10.23 -5.78 6.42
N MET A 216 -10.11 -4.67 5.69
CA MET A 216 -9.58 -4.65 4.33
C MET A 216 -8.07 -4.38 4.37
N LEU A 217 -7.31 -5.15 3.61
CA LEU A 217 -5.87 -5.00 3.42
C LEU A 217 -5.60 -4.78 1.94
N GLY A 218 -4.63 -3.93 1.63
CA GLY A 218 -4.29 -3.57 0.27
C GLY A 218 -2.81 -3.38 0.07
N SER A 219 -2.33 -3.78 -1.10
CA SER A 219 -0.98 -3.51 -1.56
C SER A 219 -1.01 -3.05 -3.01
N ILE A 220 -0.06 -2.18 -3.38
CA ILE A 220 0.08 -1.64 -4.73
C ILE A 220 1.52 -1.89 -5.20
N SER A 221 1.68 -2.22 -6.48
CA SER A 221 2.96 -2.07 -7.18
C SER A 221 2.75 -1.49 -8.57
N HIS A 222 3.85 -1.13 -9.22
CA HIS A 222 3.82 -0.59 -10.57
C HIS A 222 5.14 -0.84 -11.29
N LYS A 223 5.08 -0.96 -12.61
CA LYS A 223 6.25 -1.06 -13.46
C LYS A 223 5.92 -0.47 -14.82
N GLN A 224 6.68 0.54 -15.24
CA GLN A 224 6.43 1.26 -16.50
C GLN A 224 4.99 1.81 -16.55
N ASP A 225 4.25 1.48 -17.60
CA ASP A 225 2.87 1.81 -17.91
C ASP A 225 1.84 0.90 -17.21
N ARG A 226 2.26 0.08 -16.24
CA ARG A 226 1.40 -0.88 -15.52
C ARG A 226 1.34 -0.59 -14.03
N GLY A 227 0.14 -0.69 -13.48
CA GLY A 227 -0.12 -0.73 -12.05
C GLY A 227 -0.81 -2.03 -11.67
N VAL A 228 -0.49 -2.58 -10.51
CA VAL A 228 -1.17 -3.75 -9.93
C VAL A 228 -1.56 -3.46 -8.49
N ALA A 229 -2.65 -4.06 -8.06
CA ALA A 229 -3.10 -4.02 -6.68
C ALA A 229 -3.63 -5.37 -6.22
N LEU A 230 -3.33 -5.72 -4.98
CA LEU A 230 -3.84 -6.91 -4.29
C LEU A 230 -4.70 -6.45 -3.11
N VAL A 231 -5.92 -6.98 -3.03
CA VAL A 231 -6.88 -6.70 -1.95
C VAL A 231 -7.26 -7.98 -1.27
N SER A 232 -7.25 -7.96 0.07
CA SER A 232 -7.75 -9.06 0.88
C SER A 232 -8.71 -8.56 1.94
N SER A 233 -9.76 -9.33 2.20
CA SER A 233 -10.73 -9.06 3.26
C SER A 233 -10.61 -10.15 4.31
N THR A 234 -10.37 -9.78 5.57
CA THR A 234 -10.42 -10.72 6.69
C THR A 234 -11.59 -10.37 7.59
N THR A 235 -12.47 -11.33 7.83
CA THR A 235 -13.58 -11.19 8.77
C THR A 235 -13.16 -11.81 10.10
N ILE A 236 -13.09 -10.99 11.14
CA ILE A 236 -12.78 -11.43 12.48
C ILE A 236 -14.12 -11.61 13.21
N SER A 237 -14.51 -12.86 13.41
CA SER A 237 -15.69 -13.19 14.22
C SER A 237 -15.27 -13.45 15.67
N PRO A 238 -15.92 -12.83 16.67
CA PRO A 238 -15.63 -13.08 18.08
C PRO A 238 -16.00 -14.51 18.53
N ALA A 239 -16.79 -15.25 17.74
CA ALA A 239 -17.33 -16.56 18.12
C ALA A 239 -16.52 -17.76 17.60
N SER A 240 -15.50 -17.57 16.76
CA SER A 240 -14.72 -18.67 16.19
C SER A 240 -13.51 -19.00 17.07
N SER A 241 -13.74 -19.55 18.26
CA SER A 241 -12.67 -20.03 19.17
C SER A 241 -12.14 -21.43 18.85
N ASP A 242 -12.78 -22.15 17.92
CA ASP A 242 -12.59 -23.61 17.77
C ASP A 242 -11.67 -24.01 16.60
N ASN A 243 -11.07 -23.07 15.87
CA ASN A 243 -10.07 -23.38 14.85
C ASN A 243 -8.65 -23.17 15.38
N ASP A 244 -7.84 -24.23 15.32
CA ASP A 244 -6.48 -24.34 15.87
C ASP A 244 -5.47 -23.28 15.38
N ASP A 245 -5.75 -22.61 14.26
CA ASP A 245 -4.85 -21.60 13.72
C ASP A 245 -5.28 -20.20 14.16
N ASN A 246 -5.08 -19.82 15.43
CA ASN A 246 -5.32 -18.48 16.02
C ASN A 246 -4.54 -17.33 15.31
N LEU A 247 -4.68 -17.24 13.99
CA LEU A 247 -3.91 -16.44 13.05
C LEU A 247 -4.85 -15.44 12.40
N ILE A 248 -4.50 -14.17 12.51
CA ILE A 248 -5.18 -13.08 11.81
C ILE A 248 -4.29 -12.65 10.65
N LEU A 249 -4.86 -12.59 9.44
CA LEU A 249 -4.20 -11.94 8.31
C LEU A 249 -3.96 -10.48 8.66
N ALA A 250 -2.69 -10.08 8.69
CA ALA A 250 -2.25 -8.79 9.21
C ALA A 250 -1.61 -7.90 8.14
N GLY A 251 -1.23 -8.45 6.99
CA GLY A 251 -0.78 -7.67 5.86
C GLY A 251 -0.72 -8.48 4.57
N VAL A 252 -0.86 -7.77 3.45
CA VAL A 252 -0.69 -8.32 2.10
C VAL A 252 0.30 -7.46 1.32
N GLY A 253 0.97 -8.09 0.36
CA GLY A 253 2.01 -7.49 -0.44
C GLY A 253 1.89 -7.94 -1.89
N VAL A 254 2.06 -7.01 -2.83
CA VAL A 254 2.17 -7.32 -4.26
C VAL A 254 3.38 -6.61 -4.84
N ASP A 255 4.07 -7.27 -5.76
CA ASP A 255 5.10 -6.64 -6.56
C ASP A 255 5.09 -7.09 -8.02
N LEU A 256 5.54 -6.21 -8.92
CA LEU A 256 5.56 -6.41 -10.36
C LEU A 256 6.93 -6.03 -10.92
N GLU A 257 7.66 -7.00 -11.45
CA GLU A 257 9.00 -6.80 -11.99
C GLU A 257 9.13 -7.40 -13.39
N LEU A 258 9.93 -6.77 -14.27
CA LEU A 258 10.24 -7.35 -15.58
C LEU A 258 11.10 -8.60 -15.41
N THR A 259 10.92 -9.60 -16.27
CA THR A 259 11.80 -10.79 -16.29
C THR A 259 13.20 -10.47 -16.80
N SER A 260 13.36 -9.38 -17.56
CA SER A 260 14.65 -8.97 -18.10
C SER A 260 15.00 -7.53 -17.71
N ARG A 261 16.30 -7.23 -17.77
CA ARG A 261 16.82 -5.88 -17.57
C ARG A 261 17.30 -5.32 -18.90
N PRO A 262 17.29 -3.98 -19.06
CA PRO A 262 17.94 -3.36 -20.20
C PRO A 262 19.41 -3.79 -20.29
N GLU A 263 19.87 -4.06 -21.50
CA GLU A 263 21.26 -4.43 -21.75
C GLU A 263 22.24 -3.38 -21.18
N GLY A 264 23.37 -3.86 -20.67
CA GLY A 264 24.42 -3.02 -20.10
C GLY A 264 24.14 -2.50 -18.67
N LYS A 265 22.98 -2.79 -18.07
CA LYS A 265 22.75 -2.44 -16.66
C LYS A 265 23.53 -3.39 -15.74
N PRO A 266 24.25 -2.88 -14.72
CA PRO A 266 25.01 -3.73 -13.81
C PRO A 266 24.09 -4.60 -12.97
N SER A 267 24.46 -5.87 -12.76
CA SER A 267 23.72 -6.82 -11.91
C SER A 267 23.45 -6.27 -10.51
N ILE A 268 22.23 -6.45 -10.01
CA ILE A 268 21.82 -6.08 -8.64
C ILE A 268 22.02 -7.20 -7.62
N ALA A 269 22.48 -8.39 -8.05
CA ALA A 269 22.55 -9.60 -7.24
C ALA A 269 23.30 -9.39 -5.91
N LYS A 270 24.43 -8.68 -5.91
CA LYS A 270 25.21 -8.42 -4.69
C LYS A 270 24.49 -7.56 -3.66
N ARG A 271 23.59 -6.68 -4.11
CA ARG A 271 22.84 -5.76 -3.24
C ARG A 271 21.58 -6.43 -2.68
N VAL A 272 20.92 -7.24 -3.50
CA VAL A 272 19.62 -7.83 -3.17
C VAL A 272 19.74 -9.20 -2.54
N LEU A 273 20.66 -10.03 -3.03
CA LEU A 273 20.75 -11.43 -2.61
C LEU A 273 21.74 -11.60 -1.47
N THR A 274 21.45 -12.50 -0.54
CA THR A 274 22.41 -12.99 0.46
C THR A 274 23.47 -13.85 -0.21
N GLU A 275 24.53 -14.20 0.54
CA GLU A 275 25.53 -15.13 0.03
C GLU A 275 24.90 -16.50 -0.29
N SER A 276 24.04 -17.02 0.59
CA SER A 276 23.36 -18.30 0.39
C SER A 276 22.39 -18.27 -0.80
N GLU A 277 21.76 -17.13 -1.07
CA GLU A 277 20.91 -16.99 -2.24
C GLU A 277 21.72 -17.00 -3.54
N ARG A 278 22.87 -16.32 -3.57
CA ARG A 278 23.75 -16.30 -4.74
C ARG A 278 24.29 -17.68 -5.09
N THR A 279 24.61 -18.52 -4.12
CA THR A 279 25.13 -19.87 -4.36
C THR A 279 24.06 -20.85 -4.86
N THR A 280 22.78 -20.46 -4.82
CA THR A 280 21.64 -21.31 -5.20
C THR A 280 20.87 -20.79 -6.42
N LEU A 281 21.39 -19.79 -7.14
CA LEU A 281 20.79 -19.29 -8.38
C LEU A 281 20.85 -20.36 -9.50
N GLY A 282 19.90 -20.29 -10.42
CA GLY A 282 19.84 -21.15 -11.61
C GLY A 282 19.19 -22.51 -11.38
N ASN A 283 18.63 -22.74 -10.19
CA ASN A 283 18.02 -24.03 -9.84
C ASN A 283 16.53 -24.11 -10.19
N LEU A 284 15.93 -23.02 -10.69
CA LEU A 284 14.52 -22.96 -11.03
C LEU A 284 14.31 -23.24 -12.52
N LEU A 285 13.60 -24.33 -12.85
CA LEU A 285 13.37 -24.74 -14.23
C LEU A 285 12.64 -23.65 -15.02
N GLY A 286 13.18 -23.30 -16.20
CA GLY A 286 12.59 -22.30 -17.09
C GLY A 286 12.85 -20.85 -16.66
N VAL A 287 13.65 -20.62 -15.63
CA VAL A 287 14.04 -19.29 -15.15
C VAL A 287 15.57 -19.22 -15.14
N SER A 288 16.15 -18.33 -15.94
CA SER A 288 17.59 -18.07 -15.96
C SER A 288 18.09 -17.47 -14.64
N GLU A 289 19.40 -17.51 -14.39
CA GLU A 289 19.97 -16.92 -13.17
C GLU A 289 19.66 -15.42 -13.03
N GLU A 290 19.67 -14.67 -14.14
CA GLU A 290 19.36 -13.24 -14.11
C GLU A 290 17.88 -12.98 -13.83
N GLU A 291 16.98 -13.74 -14.46
CA GLU A 291 15.55 -13.72 -14.15
C GLU A 291 15.30 -14.08 -12.68
N GLU A 292 16.00 -15.08 -12.15
CA GLU A 292 15.84 -15.51 -10.76
C GLU A 292 16.29 -14.42 -9.77
N VAL A 293 17.31 -13.63 -10.10
CA VAL A 293 17.69 -12.45 -9.30
C VAL A 293 16.53 -11.44 -9.23
N LEU A 294 15.85 -11.18 -10.34
CA LEU A 294 14.70 -10.26 -10.39
C LEU A 294 13.47 -10.84 -9.70
N LEU A 295 13.23 -12.14 -9.84
CA LEU A 295 12.17 -12.84 -9.14
C LEU A 295 12.36 -12.74 -7.62
N ARG A 296 13.57 -13.02 -7.12
CA ARG A 296 13.89 -12.91 -5.69
C ARG A 296 13.82 -11.46 -5.20
N PHE A 297 14.22 -10.49 -6.02
CA PHE A 297 14.02 -9.06 -5.75
C PHE A 297 12.54 -8.76 -5.53
N SER A 298 11.68 -9.12 -6.50
CA SER A 298 10.25 -8.86 -6.45
C SER A 298 9.57 -9.54 -5.26
N LEU A 299 9.91 -10.81 -4.99
CA LEU A 299 9.43 -11.55 -3.80
C LEU A 299 9.77 -10.82 -2.51
N LYS A 300 11.01 -10.32 -2.36
CA LYS A 300 11.41 -9.56 -1.16
C LYS A 300 10.63 -8.26 -1.01
N GLU A 301 10.33 -7.55 -2.12
CA GLU A 301 9.50 -6.34 -2.06
C GLU A 301 8.05 -6.65 -1.68
N ALA A 302 7.44 -7.70 -2.25
CA ALA A 302 6.11 -8.15 -1.86
C ALA A 302 6.06 -8.55 -0.39
N ILE A 303 7.04 -9.34 0.08
CA ILE A 303 7.17 -9.74 1.49
C ILE A 303 7.32 -8.51 2.40
N TYR A 304 8.17 -7.55 2.04
CA TYR A 304 8.33 -6.31 2.79
C TYR A 304 7.01 -5.54 2.90
N LYS A 305 6.29 -5.35 1.79
CA LYS A 305 4.98 -4.66 1.78
C LYS A 305 3.96 -5.37 2.68
N ALA A 306 3.96 -6.70 2.70
CA ALA A 306 3.09 -7.50 3.56
C ALA A 306 3.48 -7.46 5.04
N ALA A 307 4.78 -7.46 5.35
CA ALA A 307 5.30 -7.51 6.71
C ALA A 307 5.38 -6.14 7.39
N HIS A 308 5.59 -5.06 6.63
CA HIS A 308 5.79 -3.71 7.17
C HIS A 308 4.66 -3.23 8.12
N PRO A 309 3.36 -3.54 7.90
CA PRO A 309 2.29 -3.24 8.86
C PRO A 309 2.49 -3.78 10.27
N ILE A 310 3.25 -4.86 10.41
CA ILE A 310 3.55 -5.49 11.69
C ILE A 310 4.92 -5.05 12.18
N LEU A 311 5.90 -5.00 11.26
CA LEU A 311 7.28 -4.72 11.62
C LEU A 311 7.50 -3.24 11.99
N CYS A 312 6.84 -2.31 11.26
CA CYS A 312 6.96 -0.85 11.42
C CYS A 312 8.42 -0.35 11.47
N GLN A 313 9.30 -1.01 10.74
CA GLN A 313 10.70 -0.65 10.60
C GLN A 313 11.19 -0.97 9.19
N TYR A 314 12.31 -0.35 8.83
CA TYR A 314 13.03 -0.70 7.62
C TYR A 314 13.57 -2.13 7.72
N VAL A 315 13.46 -2.89 6.64
CA VAL A 315 14.06 -4.22 6.48
C VAL A 315 14.88 -4.19 5.19
N GLY A 316 16.18 -4.40 5.30
CA GLY A 316 17.08 -4.48 4.16
C GLY A 316 16.93 -5.81 3.42
N PHE A 317 17.27 -5.82 2.12
CA PHE A 317 17.23 -7.05 1.31
C PHE A 317 18.08 -8.19 1.88
N GLN A 318 19.18 -7.86 2.55
CA GLN A 318 20.08 -8.85 3.17
C GLN A 318 19.54 -9.41 4.49
N GLU A 319 18.39 -8.95 4.98
CA GLU A 319 17.79 -9.40 6.24
C GLU A 319 16.63 -10.40 6.02
N ALA A 320 16.43 -10.83 4.77
CA ALA A 320 15.48 -11.87 4.40
C ALA A 320 16.10 -12.75 3.30
N GLU A 321 16.00 -14.07 3.45
CA GLU A 321 16.32 -15.05 2.41
C GLU A 321 15.04 -15.61 1.81
N VAL A 322 14.93 -15.59 0.49
CA VAL A 322 13.81 -16.14 -0.25
C VAL A 322 14.27 -17.26 -1.16
N THR A 323 13.48 -18.33 -1.21
CA THR A 323 13.70 -19.48 -2.10
C THR A 323 12.43 -19.73 -2.90
N PRO A 324 12.37 -19.28 -4.16
CA PRO A 324 11.28 -19.61 -5.07
C PRO A 324 11.24 -21.12 -5.33
N LYS A 325 10.04 -21.67 -5.51
CA LYS A 325 9.81 -23.09 -5.82
C LYS A 325 9.15 -23.25 -7.19
N PRO A 326 9.33 -24.42 -7.86
CA PRO A 326 8.72 -24.69 -9.17
C PRO A 326 7.20 -24.69 -9.19
N ASP A 327 6.54 -24.84 -8.04
CA ASP A 327 5.08 -24.85 -7.90
C ASP A 327 4.46 -23.44 -7.82
N GLY A 328 5.26 -22.39 -8.03
CA GLY A 328 4.81 -21.00 -7.90
C GLY A 328 4.79 -20.48 -6.47
N THR A 329 5.18 -21.27 -5.46
CA THR A 329 5.32 -20.79 -4.08
C THR A 329 6.74 -20.31 -3.79
N ALA A 330 6.94 -19.63 -2.66
CA ALA A 330 8.27 -19.31 -2.15
C ALA A 330 8.32 -19.46 -0.62
N THR A 331 9.49 -19.82 -0.09
CA THR A 331 9.78 -19.78 1.35
C THR A 331 10.60 -18.54 1.68
N CYS A 332 10.35 -17.95 2.86
CA CYS A 332 11.12 -16.83 3.38
C CYS A 332 11.70 -17.19 4.74
N ARG A 333 12.96 -16.85 4.97
CA ARG A 333 13.63 -16.92 6.27
C ARG A 333 14.09 -15.51 6.65
N TRP A 334 13.60 -15.02 7.79
CA TRP A 334 14.04 -13.74 8.34
C TRP A 334 15.41 -13.87 9.01
N MET A 335 16.21 -12.82 8.90
CA MET A 335 17.52 -12.69 9.53
C MET A 335 17.63 -11.36 10.28
N LEU A 336 16.51 -10.92 10.87
CA LEU A 336 16.44 -9.66 11.61
C LEU A 336 17.18 -9.80 12.93
N SER A 337 18.20 -8.97 13.13
CA SER A 337 19.05 -9.02 14.33
C SER A 337 18.32 -8.68 15.63
N ASN A 338 17.15 -8.04 15.54
CA ASN A 338 16.37 -7.58 16.70
C ASN A 338 15.19 -8.50 17.07
N GLY A 339 15.01 -9.64 16.39
CA GLY A 339 13.93 -10.61 16.67
C GLY A 339 12.52 -10.10 16.38
N SER A 340 12.40 -8.97 15.67
CA SER A 340 11.09 -8.35 15.39
C SER A 340 10.18 -9.21 14.50
N ASP A 341 10.73 -10.19 13.79
CA ASP A 341 10.03 -11.21 13.02
C ASP A 341 9.25 -12.20 13.89
N GLU A 342 9.51 -12.29 15.20
CA GLU A 342 8.70 -13.10 16.13
C GLU A 342 7.23 -12.68 16.17
N ARG A 343 6.90 -11.46 15.72
CA ARG A 343 5.53 -10.95 15.56
C ARG A 343 4.79 -11.54 14.34
N ILE A 344 5.53 -12.18 13.44
CA ILE A 344 5.02 -12.85 12.25
C ILE A 344 4.85 -14.32 12.58
N ALA A 345 3.60 -14.74 12.76
CA ALA A 345 3.27 -16.12 13.07
C ALA A 345 3.33 -17.03 11.83
N LYS A 346 2.96 -16.49 10.66
CA LYS A 346 3.00 -17.21 9.38
C LYS A 346 3.22 -16.24 8.23
N LEU A 347 3.94 -16.70 7.21
CA LEU A 347 4.15 -16.00 5.95
C LEU A 347 3.90 -16.97 4.79
N THR A 348 3.13 -16.53 3.81
CA THR A 348 2.98 -17.21 2.52
C THR A 348 3.42 -16.27 1.41
N ALA A 349 4.06 -16.80 0.37
CA ALA A 349 4.44 -16.03 -0.80
C ALA A 349 4.28 -16.87 -2.06
N HIS A 350 3.79 -16.23 -3.12
CA HIS A 350 3.61 -16.84 -4.43
C HIS A 350 4.22 -15.97 -5.53
N TRP A 351 4.50 -16.58 -6.67
CA TRP A 351 5.00 -15.91 -7.85
C TRP A 351 4.36 -16.49 -9.10
N TYR A 352 4.15 -15.61 -10.07
CA TYR A 352 3.53 -15.90 -11.35
C TYR A 352 4.37 -15.27 -12.45
N ARG A 353 4.55 -15.99 -13.55
CA ARG A 353 5.12 -15.46 -14.79
C ARG A 353 3.97 -15.07 -15.71
N LEU A 354 3.86 -13.78 -16.02
CA LEU A 354 2.77 -13.24 -16.82
C LEU A 354 3.29 -12.85 -18.21
N PRO A 355 2.68 -13.35 -19.30
CA PRO A 355 3.03 -12.91 -20.64
C PRO A 355 2.60 -11.46 -20.83
N LEU A 356 3.36 -10.68 -21.61
CA LEU A 356 2.84 -9.45 -22.17
C LEU A 356 1.68 -9.76 -23.12
N PRO A 357 0.54 -9.04 -23.01
CA PRO A 357 -0.50 -9.12 -24.02
C PRO A 357 0.10 -8.84 -25.41
N SER A 358 0.04 -9.83 -26.29
CA SER A 358 0.54 -9.74 -27.67
C SER A 358 -0.41 -8.83 -28.46
N GLY A 359 -0.22 -7.50 -28.38
CA GLY A 359 -1.29 -6.55 -28.68
C GLY A 359 -0.98 -5.46 -29.69
N ASP A 360 -0.16 -4.48 -29.33
CA ASP A 360 -0.47 -3.13 -29.85
C ASP A 360 0.61 -2.47 -30.72
N GLY A 361 1.65 -3.20 -31.15
CA GLY A 361 2.68 -2.68 -32.07
C GLY A 361 3.44 -1.43 -31.59
N SER A 362 3.18 -0.95 -30.37
CA SER A 362 3.73 0.30 -29.81
C SER A 362 5.04 0.08 -29.04
N ALA A 363 5.46 -1.17 -28.84
CA ALA A 363 6.67 -1.53 -28.11
C ALA A 363 7.95 -0.93 -28.71
N ALA A 364 7.94 -0.58 -30.01
CA ALA A 364 9.08 0.01 -30.72
C ALA A 364 9.60 1.32 -30.10
N ALA A 365 8.79 2.06 -29.34
CA ALA A 365 9.20 3.34 -28.77
C ALA A 365 10.00 3.23 -27.46
N SER A 366 9.90 2.11 -26.72
CA SER A 366 10.47 2.02 -25.36
C SER A 366 11.88 1.45 -25.29
N GLY A 367 12.42 0.94 -26.40
CA GLY A 367 13.76 0.33 -26.45
C GLY A 367 13.89 -1.01 -25.70
N TYR A 368 12.77 -1.59 -25.25
CA TYR A 368 12.72 -2.95 -24.70
C TYR A 368 12.42 -3.94 -25.84
N SER A 369 13.07 -5.11 -25.81
CA SER A 369 12.80 -6.18 -26.76
C SER A 369 11.37 -6.69 -26.61
N ASP A 370 10.72 -6.98 -27.75
CA ASP A 370 9.28 -7.23 -27.95
C ASP A 370 8.65 -8.41 -27.18
N SER A 371 9.41 -9.12 -26.34
CA SER A 371 8.96 -10.33 -25.63
C SER A 371 8.95 -10.19 -24.11
N GLY A 372 8.79 -8.98 -23.59
CA GLY A 372 8.79 -8.76 -22.14
C GLY A 372 7.78 -9.67 -21.43
N GLU A 373 8.19 -10.29 -20.34
CA GLU A 373 7.27 -10.95 -19.40
C GLU A 373 7.43 -10.24 -18.06
N PHE A 374 6.46 -10.42 -17.17
CA PHE A 374 6.54 -9.92 -15.81
C PHE A 374 6.55 -11.07 -14.81
N PHE A 375 7.31 -10.90 -13.73
CA PHE A 375 7.03 -11.55 -12.48
C PHE A 375 5.98 -10.73 -11.73
N LEU A 376 4.85 -11.37 -11.41
CA LEU A 376 3.93 -10.91 -10.39
C LEU A 376 4.21 -11.73 -9.14
N THR A 377 4.52 -11.07 -8.03
CA THR A 377 4.76 -11.72 -6.75
C THR A 377 3.77 -11.23 -5.71
N THR A 378 3.34 -12.14 -4.84
CA THR A 378 2.39 -11.84 -3.77
C THR A 378 2.90 -12.40 -2.45
N ALA A 379 2.50 -11.75 -1.36
CA ALA A 379 2.77 -12.22 -0.02
C ALA A 379 1.60 -11.93 0.91
N SER A 380 1.40 -12.81 1.88
CA SER A 380 0.49 -12.62 3.01
C SER A 380 1.22 -12.92 4.32
N VAL A 381 0.99 -12.08 5.31
CA VAL A 381 1.58 -12.21 6.64
C VAL A 381 0.48 -12.28 7.68
N PHE A 382 0.60 -13.25 8.57
CA PHE A 382 -0.35 -13.51 9.65
C PHE A 382 0.33 -13.27 11.01
N THR A 383 -0.44 -12.77 11.96
CA THR A 383 -0.03 -12.61 13.37
C THR A 383 -0.90 -13.46 14.27
N SER A 384 -0.40 -13.82 15.46
CA SER A 384 -1.21 -14.51 16.46
C SER A 384 -2.17 -13.55 17.15
N ILE A 385 -3.41 -14.00 17.42
CA ILE A 385 -4.38 -13.24 18.22
C ILE A 385 -3.77 -12.83 19.59
N THR A 386 -2.98 -13.72 20.19
CA THR A 386 -2.37 -13.49 21.51
C THR A 386 -1.32 -12.37 21.53
N GLN A 387 -0.76 -11.99 20.38
CA GLN A 387 0.26 -10.94 20.30
C GLN A 387 -0.32 -9.53 20.20
N ARG A 388 -1.63 -9.36 19.96
CA ARG A 388 -2.26 -8.02 19.83
C ARG A 388 -2.50 -7.30 21.16
N SER A 389 -2.36 -7.98 22.30
CA SER A 389 -2.62 -7.43 23.63
C SER A 389 -1.38 -6.84 24.33
N LEU A 390 -0.23 -6.83 23.65
CA LEU A 390 1.01 -6.17 24.07
C LEU A 390 1.20 -4.89 23.26
#